data_AF-A0AAU1KTQ3-F1
#
_entry.id   AF-A0AAU1KTQ3-F1
#
_cell.length_a   1.000
_cell.length_b   1.000
_cell.length_c   1.000
_cell.angle_alpha   90.00
_cell.angle_beta   90.00
_cell.angle_gamma   90.00
#
_symmetry.space_group_name_H-M   'P 1'
#
loop_
_entity.id
_entity.type
_entity.pdbx_description
1 polymer ?
#
loop_
_entity_poly.entity_id
_entity_poly.type
_entity_poly.pdbx_seq_one_letter_code
_entity_poly.pdbx_strand_id
1 'polypeptide(L)'
;MVVGDASALDAWTGMDDEPADGLADVFYWGLHADDAHARFGGARIAQHGGTGPHGWLDVPVAEAAARAAGLTAWRDCLHGIGLMVAVDAHTDFHRFRRAGWNHPLRAGVIDVAGCRVLGIEWDQGDHSIRHRGERAAGQVYPVTLHADGAGMTVLRWTIPPYALGDAHAEPERAP
;
A
#
# COMPACT_ATOMS: atom_id res chain seq x y z
N MET A 1 7.03 -0.89 -5.82
CA MET A 1 7.96 -1.65 -6.70
C MET A 1 8.19 -3.01 -6.07
N VAL A 2 8.23 -4.08 -6.87
CA VAL A 2 8.55 -5.44 -6.38
C VAL A 2 9.68 -6.04 -7.21
N VAL A 3 10.56 -6.81 -6.57
CA VAL A 3 11.70 -7.49 -7.18
C VAL A 3 11.75 -8.92 -6.63
N GLY A 4 11.70 -9.91 -7.50
CA GLY A 4 11.67 -11.32 -7.10
C GLY A 4 11.95 -12.25 -8.27
N ASP A 5 12.02 -13.55 -7.98
CA ASP A 5 12.07 -14.59 -9.01
C ASP A 5 10.82 -14.54 -9.89
N ALA A 6 10.95 -14.84 -11.18
CA ALA A 6 9.84 -14.80 -12.13
C ALA A 6 8.64 -15.65 -11.67
N SER A 7 8.90 -16.85 -11.13
CA SER A 7 7.85 -17.73 -10.63
C SER A 7 7.08 -17.15 -9.44
N ALA A 8 7.75 -16.37 -8.59
CA ALA A 8 7.13 -15.68 -7.48
C ALA A 8 6.37 -14.43 -7.91
N LEU A 9 6.86 -13.74 -8.95
CA LEU A 9 6.15 -12.61 -9.54
C LEU A 9 4.90 -13.05 -10.30
N ASP A 10 4.91 -14.23 -10.92
CA ASP A 10 3.73 -14.81 -11.57
C ASP A 10 2.64 -15.23 -10.56
N ALA A 11 3.05 -15.55 -9.32
CA ALA A 11 2.14 -15.93 -8.23
C ALA A 11 1.74 -14.75 -7.32
N TRP A 12 2.22 -13.54 -7.62
CA TRP A 12 2.02 -12.36 -6.79
C TRP A 12 0.55 -11.93 -6.72
N THR A 13 0.05 -11.71 -5.50
CA THR A 13 -1.29 -11.13 -5.26
C THR A 13 -1.24 -9.62 -5.01
N GLY A 14 -1.98 -8.87 -5.83
CA GLY A 14 -2.17 -7.42 -5.77
C GLY A 14 -3.06 -6.96 -4.62
N MET A 15 -3.42 -5.67 -4.62
CA MET A 15 -4.21 -5.05 -3.54
C MET A 15 -5.63 -5.64 -3.44
N ASP A 16 -6.27 -5.91 -4.58
CA ASP A 16 -7.67 -6.32 -4.66
C ASP A 16 -7.85 -7.85 -4.85
N ASP A 17 -6.77 -8.62 -4.70
CA ASP A 17 -6.78 -10.07 -4.84
C ASP A 17 -7.17 -10.79 -3.53
N GLU A 18 -7.34 -12.12 -3.60
CA GLU A 18 -7.61 -12.95 -2.42
C GLU A 18 -6.41 -13.00 -1.47
N PRO A 19 -6.64 -13.03 -0.14
CA PRO A 19 -5.57 -13.11 0.85
C PRO A 19 -4.88 -14.46 0.82
N ALA A 20 -3.56 -14.45 0.97
CA ALA A 20 -2.73 -15.65 0.88
C ALA A 20 -2.94 -16.65 2.02
N ASP A 21 -3.43 -16.19 3.17
CA ASP A 21 -3.57 -16.98 4.40
C ASP A 21 -4.98 -16.91 5.04
N GLY A 22 -5.94 -16.23 4.38
CA GLY A 22 -7.29 -16.04 4.91
C GLY A 22 -7.37 -15.07 6.10
N LEU A 23 -6.30 -14.30 6.36
CA LEU A 23 -6.23 -13.29 7.40
C LEU A 23 -6.24 -11.87 6.82
N ALA A 24 -6.51 -10.91 7.69
CA ALA A 24 -6.47 -9.49 7.40
C ALA A 24 -6.06 -8.71 8.65
N ASP A 25 -5.51 -7.53 8.43
CA ASP A 25 -5.36 -6.52 9.46
C ASP A 25 -6.52 -5.52 9.36
N VAL A 26 -7.02 -5.05 10.50
CA VAL A 26 -8.03 -3.99 10.57
C VAL A 26 -7.42 -2.79 11.25
N PHE A 27 -7.45 -1.65 10.59
CA PHE A 27 -6.97 -0.38 11.13
C PHE A 27 -8.09 0.63 11.23
N TYR A 28 -8.04 1.48 12.26
CA TYR A 28 -8.86 2.67 12.33
C TYR A 28 -8.12 3.84 13.00
N TRP A 29 -8.41 5.04 12.51
CA TRP A 29 -7.76 6.28 12.93
C TRP A 29 -8.65 7.49 12.65
N GLY A 30 -8.20 8.67 13.08
CA GLY A 30 -8.91 9.93 12.89
C GLY A 30 -9.37 10.55 14.21
N LEU A 31 -10.24 11.56 14.09
CA LEU A 31 -10.76 12.36 15.20
C LEU A 31 -11.39 11.50 16.31
N HIS A 32 -12.11 10.44 15.94
CA HIS A 32 -12.83 9.59 16.89
C HIS A 32 -12.11 8.28 17.24
N ALA A 33 -10.81 8.19 16.97
CA ALA A 33 -10.05 6.95 17.15
C ALA A 33 -9.99 6.49 18.62
N ASP A 34 -9.79 7.41 19.57
CA ASP A 34 -9.71 7.05 20.99
C ASP A 34 -11.10 6.63 21.54
N ASP A 35 -12.18 7.28 21.10
CA ASP A 35 -13.56 6.90 21.44
C ASP A 35 -13.92 5.51 20.85
N ALA A 36 -13.54 5.29 19.58
CA ALA A 36 -13.69 4.00 18.92
C ALA A 36 -12.90 2.92 19.66
N HIS A 37 -11.68 3.22 20.13
CA HIS A 37 -10.88 2.31 20.91
C HIS A 37 -11.51 1.96 22.25
N ALA A 38 -12.01 2.95 22.99
CA ALA A 38 -12.72 2.72 24.26
C ALA A 38 -13.94 1.81 24.10
N ARG A 39 -14.61 1.87 22.94
CA ARG A 39 -15.81 1.08 22.64
C ARG A 39 -15.52 -0.31 22.07
N PHE A 40 -14.62 -0.40 21.09
CA PHE A 40 -14.42 -1.60 20.28
C PHE A 40 -13.15 -2.38 20.66
N GLY A 41 -12.20 -1.78 21.37
CA GLY A 41 -10.92 -2.39 21.72
C GLY A 41 -9.83 -2.15 20.68
N GLY A 42 -8.93 -3.11 20.47
CA GLY A 42 -7.83 -2.99 19.48
C GLY A 42 -6.53 -2.45 20.08
N ALA A 43 -5.40 -2.89 19.56
CA ALA A 43 -4.08 -2.44 20.01
C ALA A 43 -3.67 -1.15 19.28
N ARG A 44 -2.78 -0.36 19.89
CA ARG A 44 -2.05 0.70 19.18
C ARG A 44 -0.96 0.04 18.35
N ILE A 45 -1.01 0.18 17.02
CA ILE A 45 -0.10 -0.50 16.10
C ILE A 45 0.96 0.49 15.66
N ALA A 46 2.21 0.27 16.07
CA ALA A 46 3.32 1.11 15.65
C ALA A 46 3.59 0.93 14.15
N GLN A 47 3.57 2.03 13.41
CA GLN A 47 3.88 2.06 11.98
C GLN A 47 4.76 3.30 11.70
N HIS A 48 5.73 3.17 10.79
CA HIS A 48 6.53 4.28 10.27
C HIS A 48 7.25 5.14 11.33
N GLY A 49 7.59 4.55 12.48
CA GLY A 49 8.31 5.24 13.56
C GLY A 49 7.47 6.25 14.37
N GLY A 50 6.14 6.27 14.23
CA GLY A 50 5.24 7.15 14.97
C GLY A 50 4.14 6.41 15.76
N THR A 51 3.27 7.19 16.43
CA THR A 51 2.01 6.68 16.99
C THR A 51 1.07 6.30 15.85
N GLY A 52 1.06 5.03 15.49
CA GLY A 52 0.23 4.51 14.40
C GLY A 52 -1.25 4.32 14.78
N PRO A 53 -2.04 3.75 13.86
CA PRO A 53 -3.48 3.57 14.05
C PRO A 53 -3.79 2.60 15.20
N HIS A 54 -5.05 2.58 15.62
CA HIS A 54 -5.53 1.45 16.40
C HIS A 54 -5.98 0.33 15.47
N GLY A 55 -6.01 -0.91 15.97
CA GLY A 55 -6.47 -2.01 15.15
C GLY A 55 -6.27 -3.39 15.74
N TRP A 56 -6.47 -4.38 14.88
CA TRP A 56 -6.21 -5.78 15.12
C TRP A 56 -5.37 -6.31 13.98
N LEU A 57 -4.34 -7.08 14.32
CA LEU A 57 -3.50 -7.75 13.34
C LEU A 57 -3.89 -9.23 13.24
N ASP A 58 -3.66 -9.82 12.08
CA ASP A 58 -3.76 -11.28 11.87
C ASP A 58 -5.13 -11.87 12.25
N VAL A 59 -6.23 -11.15 11.99
CA VAL A 59 -7.59 -11.64 12.25
C VAL A 59 -8.18 -12.33 11.01
N PRO A 60 -9.02 -13.37 11.17
CA PRO A 60 -9.71 -13.98 10.02
C PRO A 60 -10.48 -12.94 9.21
N VAL A 61 -10.45 -13.04 7.87
CA VAL A 61 -11.07 -12.04 6.96
C VAL A 61 -12.55 -11.78 7.29
N ALA A 62 -13.32 -12.82 7.62
CA ALA A 62 -14.72 -12.67 8.00
C ALA A 62 -14.88 -11.86 9.31
N GLU A 63 -13.99 -12.06 10.28
CA GLU A 63 -13.96 -11.28 11.50
C GLU A 63 -13.51 -9.84 11.25
N ALA A 64 -12.50 -9.65 10.38
CA ALA A 64 -12.03 -8.35 9.96
C ALA A 64 -13.16 -7.51 9.34
N ALA A 65 -13.92 -8.11 8.42
CA ALA A 65 -15.09 -7.50 7.79
C ALA A 65 -16.17 -7.13 8.83
N ALA A 66 -16.46 -8.02 9.79
CA ALA A 66 -17.42 -7.76 10.85
C ALA A 66 -16.99 -6.59 11.75
N ARG A 67 -15.71 -6.52 12.12
CA ARG A 67 -15.13 -5.40 12.91
C ARG A 67 -15.24 -4.08 12.15
N ALA A 68 -14.85 -4.08 10.87
CA ALA A 68 -14.93 -2.89 10.03
C ALA A 68 -16.37 -2.41 9.84
N ALA A 69 -17.33 -3.34 9.65
CA ALA A 69 -18.74 -3.01 9.57
C ALA A 69 -19.27 -2.40 10.88
N GLY A 70 -18.86 -2.93 12.04
CA GLY A 70 -19.22 -2.39 13.35
C GLY A 70 -18.72 -0.95 13.57
N LEU A 71 -17.46 -0.69 13.21
CA LEU A 71 -16.86 0.66 13.26
C LEU A 71 -17.57 1.62 12.30
N THR A 72 -17.89 1.16 11.09
CA THR A 72 -18.58 1.95 10.06
C THR A 72 -20.00 2.31 10.49
N ALA A 73 -20.77 1.35 10.98
CA ALA A 73 -22.14 1.61 11.47
C ALA A 73 -22.15 2.58 12.67
N TRP A 74 -21.15 2.50 13.54
CA TRP A 74 -21.02 3.44 14.65
C TRP A 74 -20.61 4.83 14.18
N ARG A 75 -19.67 4.94 13.22
CA ARG A 75 -19.30 6.21 12.58
C ARG A 75 -20.52 6.91 11.99
N ASP A 76 -21.41 6.18 11.34
CA ASP A 76 -22.61 6.76 10.71
C ASP A 76 -23.61 7.33 11.73
N CYS A 77 -23.47 6.98 13.02
CA CYS A 77 -24.22 7.57 14.13
C CYS A 77 -23.56 8.84 14.70
N LEU A 78 -22.36 9.20 14.25
CA LEU A 78 -21.64 10.41 14.67
C LEU A 78 -22.00 11.57 13.73
N HIS A 79 -22.09 12.79 14.27
CA HIS A 79 -22.27 14.00 13.47
C HIS A 79 -20.96 14.38 12.75
N GLY A 80 -20.70 13.80 11.57
CA GLY A 80 -19.62 14.20 10.67
C GLY A 80 -18.64 13.10 10.26
N ILE A 81 -17.72 13.41 9.35
CA ILE A 81 -16.63 12.52 8.93
C ILE A 81 -15.46 12.70 9.88
N GLY A 82 -15.13 11.66 10.66
CA GLY A 82 -14.01 11.74 11.63
C GLY A 82 -13.36 10.41 11.99
N LEU A 83 -13.86 9.28 11.49
CA LEU A 83 -13.27 7.97 11.68
C LEU A 83 -13.00 7.32 10.33
N MET A 84 -11.74 6.97 10.10
CA MET A 84 -11.30 6.17 8.95
C MET A 84 -11.12 4.73 9.40
N VAL A 85 -11.50 3.79 8.53
CA VAL A 85 -11.38 2.35 8.77
C VAL A 85 -10.78 1.74 7.50
N ALA A 86 -9.79 0.88 7.65
CA ALA A 86 -9.22 0.09 6.57
C ALA A 86 -9.18 -1.39 6.96
N VAL A 87 -9.42 -2.26 5.99
CA VAL A 87 -9.19 -3.69 6.08
C VAL A 87 -8.13 -4.03 5.04
N ASP A 88 -6.97 -4.44 5.54
CA ASP A 88 -5.83 -4.85 4.72
C ASP A 88 -5.81 -6.38 4.73
N ALA A 89 -6.52 -6.99 3.78
CA ALA A 89 -6.44 -8.43 3.57
C ALA A 89 -4.99 -8.82 3.26
N HIS A 90 -4.53 -9.97 3.76
CA HIS A 90 -3.14 -10.42 3.62
C HIS A 90 -2.82 -10.92 2.20
N THR A 91 -3.04 -10.08 1.19
CA THR A 91 -2.41 -10.22 -0.12
C THR A 91 -0.92 -9.93 0.02
N ASP A 92 -0.13 -10.36 -0.95
CA ASP A 92 1.32 -10.13 -0.95
C ASP A 92 1.64 -8.63 -0.94
N PHE A 93 0.78 -7.81 -1.58
CA PHE A 93 0.81 -6.35 -1.49
C PHE A 93 0.76 -5.84 -0.03
N HIS A 94 -0.23 -6.25 0.75
CA HIS A 94 -0.35 -5.78 2.14
C HIS A 94 0.72 -6.41 3.04
N ARG A 95 1.08 -7.67 2.81
CA ARG A 95 2.12 -8.39 3.58
C ARG A 95 3.49 -7.73 3.42
N PHE A 96 3.93 -7.36 2.21
CA PHE A 96 5.23 -6.69 2.06
C PHE A 96 5.21 -5.29 2.68
N ARG A 97 4.09 -4.57 2.57
CA ARG A 97 3.94 -3.24 3.15
C ARG A 97 4.07 -3.29 4.67
N ARG A 98 3.41 -4.27 5.29
CA ARG A 98 3.54 -4.58 6.72
C ARG A 98 4.97 -4.92 7.11
N ALA A 99 5.66 -5.78 6.35
CA ALA A 99 7.06 -6.09 6.59
C ALA A 99 7.98 -4.86 6.52
N GLY A 100 7.59 -3.84 5.75
CA GLY A 100 8.32 -2.59 5.57
C GLY A 100 8.03 -1.49 6.59
N TRP A 101 7.08 -1.64 7.52
CA TRP A 101 6.63 -0.54 8.39
C TRP A 101 7.74 0.17 9.17
N ASN A 102 8.76 -0.57 9.61
CA ASN A 102 9.87 -0.05 10.40
C ASN A 102 11.11 0.28 9.57
N HIS A 103 11.06 0.08 8.24
CA HIS A 103 12.18 0.38 7.36
C HIS A 103 12.08 1.83 6.85
N PRO A 104 13.17 2.63 6.85
CA PRO A 104 13.14 4.02 6.39
C PRO A 104 12.66 4.19 4.94
N LEU A 105 12.94 3.21 4.09
CA LEU A 105 12.48 3.18 2.69
C LEU A 105 11.14 2.46 2.50
N ARG A 106 10.46 2.07 3.60
CA ARG A 106 9.27 1.21 3.58
C ARG A 106 9.48 -0.04 2.71
N ALA A 107 10.66 -0.62 2.86
CA ALA A 107 11.08 -1.81 2.13
C ALA A 107 10.83 -3.04 3.01
N GLY A 108 10.14 -4.03 2.46
CA GLY A 108 9.81 -5.28 3.12
C GLY A 108 10.19 -6.47 2.24
N VAL A 109 10.62 -7.56 2.87
CA VAL A 109 10.86 -8.83 2.17
C VAL A 109 9.86 -9.85 2.69
N ILE A 110 9.20 -10.55 1.77
CA ILE A 110 8.26 -11.64 2.07
C ILE A 110 8.57 -12.86 1.20
N ASP A 111 8.08 -14.02 1.61
CA ASP A 111 8.12 -15.24 0.79
C ASP A 111 6.80 -15.38 -0.01
N VAL A 112 6.95 -15.54 -1.33
CA VAL A 112 5.87 -15.79 -2.30
C VAL A 112 6.26 -17.00 -3.13
N ALA A 113 5.40 -18.02 -3.19
CA ALA A 113 5.68 -19.30 -3.86
C ALA A 113 7.04 -19.93 -3.48
N GLY A 114 7.50 -19.73 -2.23
CA GLY A 114 8.77 -20.25 -1.73
C GLY A 114 10.02 -19.45 -2.15
N CYS A 115 9.85 -18.28 -2.77
CA CYS A 115 10.95 -17.38 -3.11
C CYS A 115 10.82 -16.03 -2.39
N ARG A 116 11.96 -15.42 -2.07
CA ARG A 116 11.99 -14.09 -1.45
C ARG A 116 11.68 -13.02 -2.49
N VAL A 117 10.69 -12.18 -2.18
CA VAL A 117 10.32 -11.00 -2.96
C VAL A 117 10.57 -9.75 -2.11
N LEU A 118 11.33 -8.80 -2.67
CA LEU A 118 11.55 -7.48 -2.10
C LEU A 118 10.48 -6.52 -2.63
N GLY A 119 9.67 -5.96 -1.74
CA GLY A 119 8.78 -4.85 -2.03
C GLY A 119 9.33 -3.54 -1.48
N ILE A 120 9.19 -2.46 -2.23
CA ILE A 120 9.45 -1.09 -1.78
C ILE A 120 8.16 -0.31 -1.99
N GLU A 121 7.58 0.15 -0.88
CA GLU A 121 6.42 1.04 -0.91
C GLU A 121 6.88 2.44 -1.31
N TRP A 122 6.37 2.91 -2.45
CA TRP A 122 6.54 4.29 -2.88
C TRP A 122 5.19 4.96 -2.67
N ASP A 123 5.17 6.01 -1.85
CA ASP A 123 3.98 6.84 -1.74
C ASP A 123 3.74 7.55 -3.08
N GLN A 124 2.55 7.30 -3.64
CA GLN A 124 2.06 7.90 -4.87
C GLN A 124 2.05 9.43 -4.76
N GLY A 125 1.64 9.98 -3.61
CA GLY A 125 1.59 11.42 -3.37
C GLY A 125 2.98 12.07 -3.37
N ASP A 126 3.92 11.49 -2.64
CA ASP A 126 5.32 11.93 -2.62
C ASP A 126 5.97 11.88 -4.02
N HIS A 127 5.65 10.87 -4.83
CA HIS A 127 6.12 10.79 -6.21
C HIS A 127 5.41 11.81 -7.12
N SER A 128 4.09 11.99 -7.02
CA SER A 128 3.34 12.94 -7.84
C SER A 128 3.73 14.38 -7.57
N ILE A 129 4.02 14.74 -6.31
CA ILE A 129 4.51 16.06 -5.92
C ILE A 129 5.94 16.30 -6.43
N ARG A 130 6.83 15.30 -6.30
CA ARG A 130 8.25 15.47 -6.68
C ARG A 130 8.51 15.31 -8.18
N HIS A 131 7.65 14.57 -8.90
CA HIS A 131 7.89 14.20 -10.30
C HIS A 131 6.76 14.59 -11.26
N ARG A 132 5.74 15.36 -10.81
CA ARG A 132 4.65 15.91 -11.64
C ARG A 132 3.95 14.85 -12.51
N GLY A 133 3.52 13.75 -11.89
CA GLY A 133 2.74 12.72 -12.56
C GLY A 133 2.11 11.75 -11.57
N GLU A 134 0.80 11.59 -11.64
CA GLU A 134 0.06 10.49 -11.01
C GLU A 134 0.36 9.20 -11.79
N ARG A 135 0.55 8.08 -11.08
CA ARG A 135 0.73 6.76 -11.68
C ARG A 135 -0.36 5.84 -11.19
N ALA A 136 -0.87 4.96 -12.04
CA ALA A 136 -1.82 3.96 -11.60
C ALA A 136 -1.19 3.06 -10.52
N ALA A 137 -1.93 2.78 -9.45
CA ALA A 137 -1.56 1.71 -8.53
C ALA A 137 -1.48 0.37 -9.31
N GLY A 138 -0.55 -0.51 -8.93
CA GLY A 138 -0.40 -1.83 -9.56
C GLY A 138 0.42 -1.90 -10.85
N GLN A 139 1.04 -0.81 -11.32
CA GLN A 139 1.85 -0.85 -12.54
C GLN A 139 3.26 -1.44 -12.31
N VAL A 140 3.64 -2.44 -13.11
CA VAL A 140 4.96 -3.07 -13.11
C VAL A 140 5.92 -2.28 -14.00
N TYR A 141 7.09 -1.89 -13.47
CA TYR A 141 8.16 -1.26 -14.24
C TYR A 141 9.33 -2.23 -14.39
N PRO A 142 9.79 -2.50 -15.64
CA PRO A 142 10.95 -3.34 -15.85
C PRO A 142 12.20 -2.63 -15.29
N VAL A 143 12.99 -3.39 -14.52
CA VAL A 143 14.31 -2.95 -14.05
C VAL A 143 15.37 -3.77 -14.76
N THR A 144 16.36 -3.10 -15.33
CA THR A 144 17.51 -3.73 -15.94
C THR A 144 18.66 -3.77 -14.94
N LEU A 145 19.27 -4.94 -14.76
CA LEU A 145 20.49 -5.07 -13.99
C LEU A 145 21.68 -4.70 -14.89
N HIS A 146 22.52 -3.77 -14.43
CA HIS A 146 23.77 -3.40 -15.08
C HIS A 146 24.94 -3.57 -14.11
N ALA A 147 26.12 -3.93 -14.61
CA ALA A 147 27.34 -3.73 -13.85
C ALA A 147 27.72 -2.25 -13.89
N ASP A 148 28.08 -1.65 -12.76
CA ASP A 148 28.69 -0.32 -12.74
C ASP A 148 30.18 -0.37 -13.13
N GLY A 149 30.80 0.81 -13.17
CA GLY A 149 32.23 0.94 -13.47
C GLY A 149 33.17 0.26 -12.46
N ALA A 150 32.65 -0.17 -11.30
CA ALA A 150 33.36 -0.93 -10.28
C ALA A 150 33.02 -2.44 -10.32
N GLY A 151 32.19 -2.88 -11.26
CA GLY A 151 31.76 -4.28 -11.38
C GLY A 151 30.64 -4.69 -10.41
N MET A 152 30.04 -3.74 -9.70
CA MET A 152 28.91 -3.98 -8.80
C MET A 152 27.60 -4.01 -9.58
N THR A 153 26.67 -4.88 -9.18
CA THR A 153 25.34 -4.91 -9.78
C THR A 153 24.53 -3.69 -9.33
N VAL A 154 24.07 -2.91 -10.30
CA VAL A 154 23.22 -1.74 -10.12
C VAL A 154 21.89 -1.98 -10.84
N LEU A 155 20.80 -1.69 -10.13
CA LEU A 155 19.45 -1.67 -10.69
C LEU A 155 19.27 -0.36 -11.46
N ARG A 156 19.03 -0.45 -12.77
CA ARG A 156 18.65 0.69 -13.61
C ARG A 156 17.22 0.48 -14.08
N TRP A 157 16.30 1.30 -13.60
CA TRP A 157 14.98 1.37 -14.20
C TRP A 157 14.99 2.44 -15.30
N THR A 158 14.38 2.12 -16.43
CA THR A 158 14.01 3.13 -17.41
C THR A 158 12.58 3.51 -17.10
N ILE A 159 12.39 4.67 -16.46
CA ILE A 159 11.07 5.29 -16.34
C ILE A 159 10.77 5.94 -17.70
N PRO A 160 9.74 5.49 -18.45
CA PRO A 160 9.29 6.22 -19.62
C PRO A 160 8.87 7.63 -19.18
N PRO A 161 9.23 8.69 -19.92
CA PRO A 161 8.70 10.01 -19.65
C PRO A 161 7.18 9.98 -19.69
N TYR A 162 6.55 10.72 -18.78
CA TYR A 162 5.09 10.90 -18.80
C TYR A 162 4.69 11.53 -20.13
N ALA A 163 3.97 10.77 -20.97
CA ALA A 163 3.35 11.32 -22.16
C ALA A 163 2.09 12.07 -21.69
N LEU A 164 2.13 13.40 -21.71
CA LEU A 164 0.90 14.18 -21.79
C LEU A 164 0.21 13.71 -23.06
N GLY A 165 -0.82 12.88 -22.93
CA GLY A 165 -1.68 12.56 -24.07
C GLY A 165 -2.18 13.87 -24.66
N ASP A 166 -2.06 14.00 -25.98
CA ASP A 166 -2.60 15.10 -26.77
C ASP A 166 -4.13 15.15 -26.61
N ALA A 167 -4.59 15.81 -25.55
CA ALA A 167 -5.98 16.11 -25.33
C ALA A 167 -6.10 17.31 -24.41
N HIS A 168 -5.64 18.47 -24.89
CA HIS A 168 -6.32 19.77 -24.74
C HIS A 168 -5.65 20.72 -25.73
N ALA A 169 -5.98 20.55 -27.02
CA ALA A 169 -5.92 21.69 -27.93
C ALA A 169 -6.90 22.73 -27.37
N GLU A 170 -6.38 23.83 -26.82
CA GLU A 170 -7.19 25.00 -26.54
C GLU A 170 -7.89 25.41 -27.84
N PRO A 171 -9.22 25.62 -27.84
CA PRO A 171 -9.88 26.13 -29.03
C PRO A 171 -9.35 27.54 -29.29
N GLU A 172 -8.68 27.66 -30.44
CA GLU A 172 -8.24 28.89 -31.08
C GLU A 172 -9.39 29.91 -31.03
N ARG A 173 -9.27 30.93 -30.19
CA ARG A 173 -10.16 32.10 -30.28
C ARG A 173 -9.69 32.94 -31.45
N ALA A 174 -10.47 32.93 -32.52
CA ALA A 174 -10.46 33.94 -33.56
C ALA A 174 -11.89 34.44 -33.80
N PRO A 175 -12.10 35.66 -34.32
CA PRO A 175 -11.16 36.77 -34.52
C PRO A 175 -11.37 37.95 -33.56
#